data_AF-A0A937SMC4-F1
#
_entry.id   AF-A0A937SMC4-F1
#
_cell.length_a   1.000
_cell.length_b   1.000
_cell.length_c   1.000
_cell.angle_alpha   90.00
_cell.angle_beta   90.00
_cell.angle_gamma   90.00
#
_symmetry.space_group_name_H-M   'P 1'
#
loop_
_entity.id
_entity.type
_entity.pdbx_description
1 polymer ?
#
loop_
_entity_poly.entity_id
_entity_poly.type
_entity_poly.pdbx_seq_one_letter_code
_entity_poly.pdbx_strand_id
1 'polypeptide(L)'
;MRRLLLVTLVSIVSLVLISAMLSCAAPGQTTKVSSGDIDAFRSSLDKGGFTLKLAPFIHVDLIKLYEAGKLANAAGNNAGAPYRGVFGAIPENIEIKDISALPNAQEKIESFLYGTPGLIQGWQLNPDEALVIVTKTPPECIYFSYCGFIFYKYYEKEKQRKWVWTSYNDPLNNLTIKTSGTPNGAKGNPFNQDTIIIITADKGTDQRVRSAAASAGYPADIINTYVVPSSMVKLGTGPEFDTIVFGQRMALFADEKAGQEYVNAITLALRVTPKSQEKLDPFPSPELRVRGTGKTEIDLQPALEELRKAILTKHSSLSAKELGTYVWLSESYDAVQTETYVAGESRDTVYLRSDTLTLGDNPDEFVIVYGVNHAATGKATYANCNFYGETGWNGVVGIYSTEYAGSAEPYLPGNPLAKYLYVCKFVRSCGSEKTCVAVPTGPKAHGVQLNEPAFIGFRAYLEPATRVGPAYTELLYDRVIKFNARQ
;
A
#
# COMPACT_ATOMS: atom_id res chain seq x y z
N MET A 1 -25.28 3.58 -61.56
CA MET A 1 -23.88 3.95 -61.22
C MET A 1 -23.91 4.42 -59.76
N ARG A 2 -23.67 3.53 -58.79
CA ARG A 2 -22.37 3.11 -58.25
C ARG A 2 -21.54 4.28 -57.69
N ARG A 3 -21.23 4.15 -56.39
CA ARG A 3 -20.30 4.91 -55.54
C ARG A 3 -20.89 6.13 -54.81
N LEU A 4 -21.52 5.87 -53.66
CA LEU A 4 -21.23 6.58 -52.41
C LEU A 4 -21.84 5.80 -51.23
N LEU A 5 -21.25 4.64 -50.95
CA LEU A 5 -21.46 3.83 -49.75
C LEU A 5 -20.04 3.41 -49.32
N LEU A 6 -19.74 3.52 -48.03
CA LEU A 6 -18.42 3.52 -47.37
C LEU A 6 -17.71 4.88 -47.38
N VAL A 7 -17.96 5.74 -46.38
CA VAL A 7 -16.97 6.30 -45.43
C VAL A 7 -17.77 7.02 -44.32
N THR A 8 -18.40 6.29 -43.41
CA THR A 8 -19.04 6.88 -42.20
C THR A 8 -19.03 5.89 -41.04
N LEU A 9 -17.93 5.14 -40.88
CA LEU A 9 -17.77 4.22 -39.75
C LEU A 9 -16.30 4.00 -39.37
N VAL A 10 -15.47 5.05 -39.38
CA VAL A 10 -14.11 5.02 -38.83
C VAL A 10 -13.81 6.41 -38.27
N SER A 11 -14.19 6.70 -37.02
CA SER A 11 -13.64 7.83 -36.20
C SER A 11 -14.21 7.96 -34.77
N ILE A 12 -15.03 7.02 -34.25
CA ILE A 12 -15.54 7.07 -32.85
C ILE A 12 -15.01 5.88 -32.03
N VAL A 13 -13.72 5.55 -32.16
CA VAL A 13 -13.06 4.50 -31.35
C VAL A 13 -11.66 4.93 -30.92
N SER A 14 -11.47 6.19 -30.52
CA SER A 14 -10.19 6.62 -29.95
C SER A 14 -10.43 7.54 -28.75
N LEU A 15 -9.85 7.15 -27.61
CA LEU A 15 -9.88 7.78 -26.28
C LEU A 15 -11.08 7.47 -25.37
N VAL A 16 -11.42 6.19 -25.23
CA VAL A 16 -11.73 5.59 -23.91
C VAL A 16 -10.96 4.28 -23.82
N LEU A 17 -9.64 4.38 -23.72
CA LEU A 17 -8.79 3.30 -23.21
C LEU A 17 -8.54 3.60 -21.73
N ILE A 18 -9.63 3.63 -20.97
CA ILE A 18 -9.54 3.27 -19.56
C ILE A 18 -9.14 1.80 -19.60
N SER A 19 -8.01 1.52 -18.97
CA SER A 19 -7.37 0.24 -18.74
C SER A 19 -8.31 -0.77 -18.08
N ALA A 20 -9.29 -1.27 -18.84
CA ALA A 20 -9.83 -2.60 -18.67
C ALA A 20 -8.94 -3.55 -19.49
N MET A 21 -7.67 -3.68 -19.11
CA MET A 21 -6.95 -4.88 -19.49
C MET A 21 -7.66 -6.02 -18.76
N LEU A 22 -8.50 -6.75 -19.48
CA LEU A 22 -8.89 -8.09 -19.07
C LEU A 22 -7.59 -8.88 -18.91
N SER A 23 -7.13 -9.00 -17.67
CA SER A 23 -6.07 -9.89 -17.26
C SER A 23 -6.44 -11.30 -17.70
N CYS A 24 -5.83 -11.77 -18.79
CA CYS A 24 -5.80 -13.19 -19.15
C CYS A 24 -4.83 -13.99 -18.25
N ALA A 25 -4.47 -13.49 -17.06
CA ALA A 25 -3.81 -14.33 -16.07
C ALA A 25 -4.83 -15.37 -15.58
N ALA A 26 -4.55 -16.65 -15.80
CA ALA A 26 -5.37 -17.73 -15.27
C ALA A 26 -5.50 -17.57 -13.74
N PRO A 27 -6.72 -17.59 -13.17
CA PRO A 27 -6.90 -17.63 -11.72
C PRO A 27 -6.12 -18.81 -11.12
N GLY A 28 -5.54 -18.61 -9.93
CA GLY A 28 -4.96 -19.69 -9.14
C GLY A 28 -3.52 -20.12 -9.46
N GLN A 29 -2.70 -19.32 -10.15
CA GLN A 29 -1.25 -19.58 -10.15
C GLN A 29 -0.65 -19.37 -8.76
N THR A 30 0.21 -20.30 -8.31
CA THR A 30 0.93 -20.19 -7.04
C THR A 30 2.31 -19.61 -7.25
N THR A 31 2.77 -18.76 -6.33
CA THR A 31 4.16 -18.29 -6.36
C THR A 31 5.09 -19.47 -6.04
N LYS A 32 5.81 -19.99 -7.05
CA LYS A 32 6.76 -21.08 -6.88
C LYS A 32 8.14 -20.53 -6.53
N VAL A 33 8.64 -20.88 -5.35
CA VAL A 33 10.05 -20.66 -4.98
C VAL A 33 10.94 -21.66 -5.72
N SER A 34 12.16 -21.25 -6.05
CA SER A 34 13.16 -22.10 -6.71
C SER A 34 14.07 -22.83 -5.72
N SER A 35 14.24 -22.29 -4.51
CA SER A 35 15.02 -22.89 -3.42
C SER A 35 14.18 -23.82 -2.55
N GLY A 36 14.82 -24.85 -1.99
CA GLY A 36 14.22 -25.73 -0.98
C GLY A 36 13.05 -26.58 -1.49
N ASP A 37 12.43 -27.32 -0.57
CA ASP A 37 11.27 -28.17 -0.83
C ASP A 37 10.16 -27.84 0.18
N ILE A 38 9.02 -27.39 -0.32
CA ILE A 38 7.89 -26.97 0.52
C ILE A 38 7.20 -28.13 1.24
N ASP A 39 7.15 -29.31 0.64
CA ASP A 39 6.55 -30.48 1.27
C ASP A 39 7.49 -31.08 2.31
N ALA A 40 8.80 -31.05 2.04
CA ALA A 40 9.81 -31.38 3.05
C ALA A 40 9.74 -30.39 4.23
N PHE A 41 9.54 -29.10 3.98
CA PHE A 41 9.43 -28.09 5.04
C PHE A 41 8.21 -28.33 5.93
N ARG A 42 7.03 -28.54 5.34
CA ARG A 42 5.81 -28.87 6.08
C ARG A 42 5.97 -30.15 6.89
N SER A 43 6.58 -31.18 6.29
CA SER A 43 6.88 -32.45 6.97
C SER A 43 7.85 -32.22 8.14
N SER A 44 8.85 -31.35 7.98
CA SER A 44 9.79 -31.01 9.04
C SER A 44 9.15 -30.22 10.17
N LEU A 45 8.21 -29.31 9.88
CA LEU A 45 7.44 -28.59 10.90
C LEU A 45 6.53 -29.56 11.68
N ASP A 46 5.83 -30.45 10.99
CA ASP A 46 4.94 -31.44 11.64
C ASP A 46 5.70 -32.38 12.58
N LYS A 47 6.82 -32.93 12.11
CA LYS A 47 7.76 -33.73 12.92
C LYS A 47 8.40 -32.92 14.05
N GLY A 48 8.61 -31.62 13.81
CA GLY A 48 9.08 -30.65 14.79
C GLY A 48 8.05 -30.27 15.86
N GLY A 49 6.89 -30.91 15.87
CA GLY A 49 5.88 -30.71 16.91
C GLY A 49 4.93 -29.55 16.65
N PHE A 50 4.69 -29.19 15.39
CA PHE A 50 3.71 -28.16 15.03
C PHE A 50 2.48 -28.74 14.32
N THR A 51 1.31 -28.12 14.52
CA THR A 51 0.17 -28.22 13.60
C THR A 51 0.25 -27.08 12.60
N LEU A 52 -0.28 -27.32 11.40
CA LEU A 52 -0.19 -26.40 10.27
C LEU A 52 -1.60 -26.07 9.78
N LYS A 53 -1.90 -24.78 9.60
CA LYS A 53 -3.10 -24.30 8.94
C LYS A 53 -2.72 -23.38 7.80
N LEU A 54 -3.35 -23.56 6.63
CA LEU A 54 -3.14 -22.66 5.50
C LEU A 54 -3.77 -21.29 5.75
N ALA A 55 -3.01 -20.24 5.49
CA ALA A 55 -3.38 -18.85 5.64
C ALA A 55 -3.01 -18.10 4.35
N PRO A 56 -3.72 -18.33 3.23
CA PRO A 56 -3.34 -17.86 1.90
C PRO A 56 -3.10 -16.35 1.87
N PHE A 57 -2.01 -15.96 1.23
CA PHE A 57 -1.61 -14.58 1.02
C PHE A 57 -2.03 -14.17 -0.40
N ILE A 58 -2.99 -13.25 -0.51
CA ILE A 58 -3.76 -13.02 -1.75
C ILE A 58 -3.95 -11.53 -2.04
N HIS A 59 -4.44 -11.19 -3.23
CA HIS A 59 -4.88 -9.85 -3.58
C HIS A 59 -6.03 -9.36 -2.69
N VAL A 60 -5.97 -8.09 -2.30
CA VAL A 60 -6.99 -7.41 -1.49
C VAL A 60 -7.35 -6.09 -2.15
N ASP A 61 -8.62 -5.95 -2.53
CA ASP A 61 -9.17 -4.70 -3.09
C ASP A 61 -9.93 -3.94 -1.99
N LEU A 62 -9.32 -2.85 -1.51
CA LEU A 62 -9.86 -2.05 -0.42
C LEU A 62 -11.14 -1.29 -0.81
N ILE A 63 -11.29 -0.90 -2.08
CA ILE A 63 -12.51 -0.26 -2.57
C ILE A 63 -13.63 -1.31 -2.60
N LYS A 64 -13.36 -2.50 -3.14
CA LYS A 64 -14.34 -3.58 -3.18
C LYS A 64 -14.76 -4.05 -1.79
N LEU A 65 -13.83 -4.09 -0.82
CA LEU A 65 -14.15 -4.37 0.58
C LEU A 65 -15.08 -3.30 1.17
N TYR A 66 -14.82 -2.02 0.91
CA TYR A 66 -15.68 -0.93 1.35
C TYR A 66 -17.08 -1.03 0.73
N GLU A 67 -17.18 -1.24 -0.58
CA GLU A 67 -18.46 -1.38 -1.28
C GLU A 67 -19.27 -2.60 -0.82
N ALA A 68 -18.58 -3.67 -0.42
CA ALA A 68 -19.20 -4.86 0.16
C ALA A 68 -19.63 -4.66 1.63
N GLY A 69 -19.38 -3.49 2.23
CA GLY A 69 -19.67 -3.21 3.63
C GLY A 69 -18.78 -3.97 4.61
N LYS A 70 -17.60 -4.45 4.16
CA LYS A 70 -16.62 -5.16 4.99
C LYS A 70 -15.72 -4.24 5.79
N LEU A 71 -15.47 -3.05 5.25
CA LEU A 71 -14.71 -1.98 5.89
C LEU A 71 -15.61 -0.75 6.00
N ALA A 72 -15.39 0.07 7.02
CA ALA A 72 -16.15 1.33 7.17
C ALA A 72 -15.73 2.40 6.15
N ASN A 73 -14.54 2.26 5.56
CA ASN A 73 -14.01 3.08 4.46
C ASN A 73 -12.99 2.25 3.64
N ALA A 74 -12.54 2.77 2.50
CA ALA A 74 -11.53 2.16 1.63
C ALA A 74 -10.09 2.33 2.15
N ALA A 75 -9.92 2.66 3.44
CA ALA A 75 -8.66 2.75 4.17
C ALA A 75 -7.59 3.61 3.49
N GLY A 76 -8.00 4.70 2.84
CA GLY A 76 -7.07 5.58 2.15
C GLY A 76 -6.24 4.80 1.14
N ASN A 77 -6.85 3.98 0.29
CA ASN A 77 -6.10 3.24 -0.73
C ASN A 77 -5.27 4.21 -1.60
N ASN A 78 -4.11 3.75 -2.04
CA ASN A 78 -3.28 4.50 -2.97
C ASN A 78 -3.78 4.21 -4.39
N ALA A 79 -4.21 5.23 -5.12
CA ALA A 79 -4.86 5.03 -6.42
C ALA A 79 -3.93 4.30 -7.40
N GLY A 80 -4.40 3.19 -7.98
CA GLY A 80 -3.63 2.36 -8.91
C GLY A 80 -2.55 1.45 -8.28
N ALA A 81 -2.31 1.53 -6.96
CA ALA A 81 -1.35 0.63 -6.30
C ALA A 81 -2.05 -0.64 -5.79
N PRO A 82 -1.53 -1.84 -6.08
CA PRO A 82 -2.13 -3.08 -5.61
C PRO A 82 -1.72 -3.43 -4.18
N TYR A 83 -2.60 -4.16 -3.50
CA TYR A 83 -2.40 -4.66 -2.14
C TYR A 83 -2.56 -6.17 -2.08
N ARG A 84 -1.70 -6.85 -1.34
CA ARG A 84 -1.86 -8.28 -1.02
C ARG A 84 -1.78 -8.48 0.48
N GLY A 85 -2.22 -9.63 0.99
CA GLY A 85 -2.10 -9.91 2.42
C GLY A 85 -2.66 -11.26 2.86
N VAL A 86 -2.28 -11.67 4.07
CA VAL A 86 -3.15 -12.51 4.90
C VAL A 86 -4.14 -11.57 5.57
N PHE A 87 -5.20 -11.28 4.84
CA PHE A 87 -6.20 -10.29 5.22
C PHE A 87 -7.51 -10.99 5.56
N GLY A 88 -8.08 -10.64 6.72
CA GLY A 88 -9.25 -11.34 7.23
C GLY A 88 -8.91 -12.61 8.01
N ALA A 89 -9.63 -12.86 9.10
CA ALA A 89 -9.71 -14.18 9.70
C ALA A 89 -10.55 -15.07 8.80
N ILE A 90 -9.91 -16.02 8.12
CA ILE A 90 -10.61 -17.02 7.31
C ILE A 90 -11.39 -17.95 8.26
N PRO A 91 -12.72 -18.04 8.10
CA PRO A 91 -13.55 -18.94 8.89
C PRO A 91 -13.10 -20.39 8.79
N GLU A 92 -13.25 -21.17 9.87
CA GLU A 92 -12.81 -22.57 9.90
C GLU A 92 -13.51 -23.47 8.89
N ASN A 93 -14.75 -23.13 8.50
CA ASN A 93 -15.50 -23.85 7.47
C ASN A 93 -14.99 -23.61 6.04
N ILE A 94 -14.12 -22.62 5.83
CA ILE A 94 -13.38 -22.45 4.57
C ILE A 94 -12.07 -23.21 4.68
N GLU A 95 -12.19 -24.54 4.72
CA GLU A 95 -11.03 -25.43 4.87
C GLU A 95 -10.26 -25.52 3.56
N ILE A 96 -8.99 -25.10 3.59
CA ILE A 96 -8.02 -25.35 2.53
C ILE A 96 -7.18 -26.54 3.02
N LYS A 97 -7.50 -27.72 2.51
CA LYS A 97 -6.96 -29.00 3.04
C LYS A 97 -5.47 -29.18 2.74
N ASP A 98 -5.02 -28.74 1.57
CA ASP A 98 -3.63 -28.85 1.15
C ASP A 98 -3.27 -27.81 0.06
N ILE A 99 -2.01 -27.80 -0.35
CA ILE A 99 -1.45 -26.87 -1.35
C ILE A 99 -2.14 -27.02 -2.71
N SER A 100 -2.55 -28.23 -3.10
CA SER A 100 -3.22 -28.48 -4.38
C SER A 100 -4.60 -27.84 -4.45
N ALA A 101 -5.22 -27.56 -3.29
CA ALA A 101 -6.47 -26.84 -3.18
C ALA A 101 -6.31 -25.30 -3.25
N LEU A 102 -5.09 -24.76 -3.15
CA LEU A 102 -4.87 -23.30 -3.15
C LEU A 102 -5.39 -22.60 -4.42
N PRO A 103 -5.14 -23.10 -5.65
CA PRO A 103 -5.71 -22.50 -6.86
C PRO A 103 -7.25 -22.37 -6.81
N ASN A 104 -7.91 -23.39 -6.25
CA ASN A 104 -9.38 -23.43 -6.11
C ASN A 104 -9.88 -22.68 -4.86
N ALA A 105 -8.99 -22.29 -3.95
CA ALA A 105 -9.34 -21.54 -2.76
C ALA A 105 -9.64 -20.06 -3.09
N GLN A 106 -9.13 -19.56 -4.23
CA GLN A 106 -9.31 -18.17 -4.64
C GLN A 106 -10.78 -17.74 -4.62
N GLU A 107 -11.64 -18.49 -5.31
CA GLU A 107 -13.06 -18.17 -5.43
C GLU A 107 -13.77 -18.18 -4.06
N LYS A 108 -13.44 -19.14 -3.19
CA LYS A 108 -14.02 -19.21 -1.85
C LYS A 108 -13.58 -18.04 -0.98
N ILE A 109 -12.31 -17.64 -1.06
CA ILE A 109 -11.79 -16.53 -0.27
C ILE A 109 -12.34 -15.21 -0.82
N GLU A 110 -12.39 -15.03 -2.13
CA GLU A 110 -13.01 -13.84 -2.74
C GLU A 110 -14.51 -13.75 -2.39
N SER A 111 -15.23 -14.86 -2.42
CA SER A 111 -16.63 -14.93 -1.99
C SER A 111 -16.77 -14.55 -0.51
N PHE A 112 -15.86 -15.01 0.35
CA PHE A 112 -15.82 -14.58 1.75
C PHE A 112 -15.53 -13.08 1.89
N LEU A 113 -14.47 -12.60 1.23
CA LEU A 113 -14.02 -11.22 1.32
C LEU A 113 -15.05 -10.24 0.76
N TYR A 114 -15.78 -10.58 -0.31
CA TYR A 114 -16.61 -9.59 -1.02
C TYR A 114 -18.09 -9.94 -1.09
N GLY A 115 -18.48 -11.19 -0.83
CA GLY A 115 -19.84 -11.68 -0.99
C GLY A 115 -20.58 -11.97 0.31
N THR A 116 -19.88 -12.11 1.45
CA THR A 116 -20.53 -12.37 2.74
C THR A 116 -20.86 -11.07 3.49
N PRO A 117 -21.97 -10.95 4.23
CA PRO A 117 -22.24 -9.78 5.07
C PRO A 117 -21.28 -9.65 6.26
N GLY A 118 -21.24 -8.46 6.86
CA GLY A 118 -20.54 -8.18 8.13
C GLY A 118 -19.08 -7.76 7.99
N LEU A 119 -18.59 -6.99 8.97
CA LEU A 119 -17.23 -6.45 8.96
C LEU A 119 -16.17 -7.55 8.97
N ILE A 120 -15.11 -7.35 8.17
CA ILE A 120 -13.97 -8.25 8.18
C ILE A 120 -13.23 -8.14 9.51
N GLN A 121 -12.78 -9.28 10.05
CA GLN A 121 -11.98 -9.33 11.29
C GLN A 121 -10.54 -9.64 10.96
N GLY A 122 -9.58 -9.13 11.72
CA GLY A 122 -8.19 -9.60 11.63
C GLY A 122 -8.06 -10.99 12.26
N TRP A 123 -6.92 -11.63 12.07
CA TRP A 123 -6.63 -12.91 12.72
C TRP A 123 -5.92 -12.71 14.06
N GLN A 124 -6.02 -13.71 14.93
CA GLN A 124 -5.36 -13.73 16.23
C GLN A 124 -4.23 -14.75 16.22
N LEU A 125 -3.20 -14.47 17.02
CA LEU A 125 -2.01 -15.30 17.17
C LEU A 125 -1.72 -15.45 18.67
N ASN A 126 -1.55 -16.67 19.14
CA ASN A 126 -1.02 -16.93 20.48
C ASN A 126 0.48 -16.57 20.52
N PRO A 127 1.05 -16.27 21.70
CA PRO A 127 2.44 -15.81 21.80
C PRO A 127 3.49 -16.76 21.21
N ASP A 128 3.23 -18.06 21.19
CA ASP A 128 4.11 -19.13 20.70
C ASP A 128 3.82 -19.56 19.25
N GLU A 129 2.85 -18.94 18.58
CA GLU A 129 2.53 -19.25 17.19
C GLU A 129 3.33 -18.40 16.20
N ALA A 130 3.35 -18.83 14.94
CA ALA A 130 3.91 -18.06 13.84
C ALA A 130 3.01 -18.08 12.61
N LEU A 131 3.07 -17.01 11.82
CA LEU A 131 2.67 -17.03 10.41
C LEU A 131 3.96 -17.09 9.58
N VAL A 132 4.06 -18.04 8.66
CA VAL A 132 5.24 -18.25 7.82
C VAL A 132 4.85 -18.12 6.37
N ILE A 133 5.48 -17.17 5.65
CA ILE A 133 5.28 -16.95 4.22
C ILE A 133 6.52 -17.47 3.49
N VAL A 134 6.31 -18.35 2.51
CA VAL A 134 7.35 -18.85 1.61
C VAL A 134 6.98 -18.41 0.20
N THR A 135 7.76 -17.50 -0.39
CA THR A 135 7.35 -16.82 -1.62
C THR A 135 8.53 -16.35 -2.46
N LYS A 136 8.23 -15.98 -3.71
CA LYS A 136 9.03 -15.01 -4.47
C LYS A 136 8.56 -13.59 -4.19
N THR A 137 9.50 -12.65 -4.13
CA THR A 137 9.21 -11.21 -4.13
C THR A 137 8.63 -10.77 -5.49
N PRO A 138 8.01 -9.58 -5.58
CA PRO A 138 7.41 -9.09 -6.81
C PRO A 138 8.41 -8.98 -7.98
N PRO A 139 7.92 -8.94 -9.23
CA PRO A 139 8.74 -8.47 -10.34
C PRO A 139 9.19 -7.03 -10.11
N GLU A 140 10.13 -6.58 -10.94
CA GLU A 140 10.74 -5.26 -10.81
C GLU A 140 9.67 -4.16 -10.76
N CYS A 141 9.75 -3.35 -9.70
CA CYS A 141 8.88 -2.22 -9.43
C CYS A 141 9.66 -1.17 -8.64
N ILE A 142 9.15 0.06 -8.55
CA ILE A 142 9.85 1.12 -7.83
C ILE A 142 9.87 0.86 -6.32
N TYR A 143 8.84 0.22 -5.79
CA TYR A 143 8.72 -0.07 -4.37
C TYR A 143 7.86 -1.31 -4.11
N PHE A 144 8.28 -2.11 -3.13
CA PHE A 144 7.40 -3.01 -2.41
C PHE A 144 7.77 -3.10 -0.94
N SER A 145 6.81 -3.48 -0.11
CA SER A 145 7.09 -3.84 1.29
C SER A 145 6.10 -4.86 1.84
N TYR A 146 6.53 -5.58 2.87
CA TYR A 146 5.68 -6.41 3.72
C TYR A 146 5.58 -5.75 5.10
N CYS A 147 4.35 -5.62 5.61
CA CYS A 147 4.08 -4.88 6.83
C CYS A 147 2.98 -5.57 7.65
N GLY A 148 3.24 -5.71 8.94
CA GLY A 148 2.29 -6.19 9.92
C GLY A 148 1.55 -5.03 10.59
N PHE A 149 0.24 -5.20 10.76
CA PHE A 149 -0.63 -4.21 11.37
C PHE A 149 -1.46 -4.80 12.50
N ILE A 150 -1.65 -4.03 13.58
CA ILE A 150 -2.74 -4.22 14.52
C ILE A 150 -4.00 -3.73 13.81
N PHE A 151 -4.93 -4.63 13.52
CA PHE A 151 -6.15 -4.29 12.80
C PHE A 151 -7.22 -3.78 13.76
N TYR A 152 -7.54 -4.58 14.78
CA TYR A 152 -8.32 -4.15 15.94
C TYR A 152 -7.50 -4.31 17.21
N LYS A 153 -7.43 -3.26 18.01
CA LYS A 153 -6.70 -3.24 19.28
C LYS A 153 -7.69 -3.29 20.45
N TYR A 154 -7.46 -4.18 21.41
CA TYR A 154 -8.19 -4.26 22.66
C TYR A 154 -7.66 -3.23 23.66
N TYR A 155 -8.58 -2.46 24.24
CA TYR A 155 -8.28 -1.48 25.29
C TYR A 155 -8.94 -1.91 26.59
N GLU A 156 -8.12 -2.15 27.62
CA GLU A 156 -8.55 -2.65 28.94
C GLU A 156 -9.54 -1.73 29.64
N LYS A 157 -9.37 -0.41 29.47
CA LYS A 157 -10.19 0.61 30.12
C LYS A 157 -11.64 0.50 29.68
N GLU A 158 -11.90 0.33 28.39
CA GLU A 158 -13.24 0.21 27.81
C GLU A 158 -13.69 -1.24 27.63
N LYS A 159 -12.80 -2.21 27.86
CA LYS A 159 -13.03 -3.64 27.66
C LYS A 159 -13.55 -3.99 26.27
N GLN A 160 -13.08 -3.29 25.25
CA GLN A 160 -13.50 -3.50 23.86
C GLN A 160 -12.34 -3.34 22.89
N ARG A 161 -12.55 -3.89 21.69
CA ARG A 161 -11.68 -3.64 20.55
C ARG A 161 -12.06 -2.35 19.84
N LYS A 162 -11.07 -1.55 19.49
CA LYS A 162 -11.21 -0.38 18.60
C LYS A 162 -10.48 -0.66 17.28
N TRP A 163 -11.02 -0.13 16.19
CA TRP A 163 -10.42 -0.24 14.87
C TRP A 163 -9.33 0.82 14.73
N VAL A 164 -8.08 0.44 14.99
CA VAL A 164 -6.93 1.36 14.96
C VAL A 164 -6.21 1.26 13.62
N TRP A 165 -6.08 0.04 13.08
CA TRP A 165 -5.37 -0.29 11.84
C TRP A 165 -4.04 0.44 11.68
N THR A 166 -3.02 -0.03 12.38
CA THR A 166 -1.73 0.66 12.56
C THR A 166 -0.56 -0.33 12.52
N SER A 167 0.60 0.06 12.00
CA SER A 167 1.76 -0.84 11.93
C SER A 167 2.38 -1.06 13.31
N TYR A 168 2.84 -2.28 13.61
CA TYR A 168 3.55 -2.54 14.87
C TYR A 168 5.07 -2.63 14.72
N ASN A 169 5.58 -2.46 13.50
CA ASN A 169 6.99 -2.51 13.19
C ASN A 169 7.30 -1.82 11.87
N ASP A 170 8.58 -1.60 11.66
CA ASP A 170 9.12 -1.19 10.38
C ASP A 170 8.86 -2.22 9.27
N PRO A 171 8.34 -1.81 8.10
CA PRO A 171 8.13 -2.73 7.00
C PRO A 171 9.43 -3.36 6.49
N LEU A 172 9.35 -4.62 6.05
CA LEU A 172 10.39 -5.26 5.23
C LEU A 172 10.20 -4.78 3.79
N ASN A 173 10.97 -3.77 3.40
CA ASN A 173 10.89 -3.17 2.07
C ASN A 173 11.99 -3.68 1.15
N ASN A 174 11.90 -3.31 -0.12
CA ASN A 174 12.86 -3.67 -1.16
C ASN A 174 14.32 -3.29 -0.84
N LEU A 175 14.60 -2.42 0.15
CA LEU A 175 15.95 -2.08 0.60
C LEU A 175 16.42 -2.85 1.84
N THR A 176 15.55 -3.60 2.52
CA THR A 176 15.86 -4.27 3.80
C THR A 176 15.54 -5.76 3.83
N ILE A 177 14.67 -6.24 2.93
CA ILE A 177 14.30 -7.65 2.88
C ILE A 177 15.48 -8.54 2.46
N LYS A 178 15.64 -9.67 3.16
CA LYS A 178 16.59 -10.72 2.81
C LYS A 178 15.98 -11.63 1.76
N THR A 179 16.69 -11.82 0.65
CA THR A 179 16.25 -12.66 -0.46
C THR A 179 17.44 -13.40 -1.05
N SER A 180 17.20 -14.33 -1.98
CA SER A 180 18.29 -14.99 -2.72
C SER A 180 19.16 -14.03 -3.53
N GLY A 181 18.62 -12.86 -3.94
CA GLY A 181 19.39 -11.79 -4.58
C GLY A 181 19.93 -10.73 -3.62
N THR A 182 19.56 -10.79 -2.33
CA THR A 182 20.03 -9.91 -1.25
C THR A 182 20.32 -10.73 0.02
N PRO A 183 21.19 -11.76 -0.03
CA PRO A 183 21.41 -12.68 1.08
C PRO A 183 21.90 -11.91 2.31
N ASN A 184 21.31 -12.18 3.47
CA ASN A 184 21.56 -11.45 4.73
C ASN A 184 21.38 -9.93 4.63
N GLY A 185 20.62 -9.43 3.65
CA GLY A 185 20.42 -8.00 3.43
C GLY A 185 21.58 -7.32 2.71
N ALA A 186 22.45 -8.11 2.05
CA ALA A 186 23.50 -7.58 1.19
C ALA A 186 22.91 -6.75 0.03
N LYS A 187 23.72 -5.84 -0.51
CA LYS A 187 23.35 -5.09 -1.71
C LYS A 187 23.16 -6.06 -2.88
N GLY A 188 22.07 -5.91 -3.60
CA GLY A 188 21.75 -6.76 -4.74
C GLY A 188 20.34 -6.48 -5.26
N ASN A 189 19.81 -7.41 -6.04
CA ASN A 189 18.48 -7.29 -6.63
C ASN A 189 17.44 -8.02 -5.76
N PRO A 190 16.48 -7.32 -5.15
CA PRO A 190 15.46 -7.94 -4.30
C PRO A 190 14.25 -8.47 -5.09
N PHE A 191 14.15 -8.25 -6.41
CA PHE A 191 12.97 -8.57 -7.23
C PHE A 191 13.03 -9.97 -7.85
N ASN A 192 11.88 -10.65 -7.97
CA ASN A 192 11.76 -12.04 -8.44
C ASN A 192 12.63 -13.06 -7.66
N GLN A 193 12.94 -12.76 -6.40
CA GLN A 193 13.83 -13.57 -5.57
C GLN A 193 13.06 -14.38 -4.53
N ASP A 194 13.58 -15.58 -4.23
CA ASP A 194 13.05 -16.41 -3.15
C ASP A 194 13.31 -15.75 -1.77
N THR A 195 12.33 -15.85 -0.88
CA THR A 195 12.40 -15.37 0.50
C THR A 195 11.48 -16.17 1.42
N ILE A 196 11.83 -16.20 2.71
CA ILE A 196 10.95 -16.67 3.79
C ILE A 196 10.77 -15.54 4.80
N ILE A 197 9.52 -15.33 5.24
CA ILE A 197 9.19 -14.39 6.30
C ILE A 197 8.50 -15.15 7.43
N ILE A 198 9.11 -15.12 8.62
CA ILE A 198 8.57 -15.70 9.85
C ILE A 198 8.01 -14.54 10.68
N ILE A 199 6.70 -14.48 10.83
CA ILE A 199 5.98 -13.50 11.65
C ILE A 199 5.66 -14.16 12.99
N THR A 200 6.35 -13.79 14.07
CA THR A 200 6.17 -14.38 15.39
C THR A 200 6.64 -13.46 16.50
N ALA A 201 6.15 -13.69 17.72
CA ALA A 201 6.63 -13.01 18.92
C ALA A 201 7.72 -13.79 19.66
N ASP A 202 7.89 -15.08 19.38
CA ASP A 202 8.68 -16.01 20.20
C ASP A 202 9.96 -16.47 19.51
N LYS A 203 11.09 -16.39 20.21
CA LYS A 203 12.41 -16.81 19.70
C LYS A 203 12.51 -18.32 19.52
N GLY A 204 11.91 -19.10 20.41
CA GLY A 204 11.91 -20.56 20.32
C GLY A 204 11.15 -21.04 19.09
N THR A 205 9.99 -20.47 18.83
CA THR A 205 9.21 -20.73 17.61
C THR A 205 9.98 -20.30 16.36
N ASP A 206 10.56 -19.10 16.32
CA ASP A 206 11.41 -18.66 15.19
C ASP A 206 12.55 -19.64 14.89
N GLN A 207 13.31 -20.05 15.92
CA GLN A 207 14.43 -20.97 15.77
C GLN A 207 14.00 -22.36 15.27
N ARG A 208 12.88 -22.88 15.76
CA ARG A 208 12.35 -24.18 15.32
C ARG A 208 11.86 -24.12 13.87
N VAL A 209 11.20 -23.04 13.48
CA VAL A 209 10.78 -22.81 12.09
C VAL A 209 12.00 -22.67 11.17
N ARG A 210 13.03 -21.92 11.57
CA ARG A 210 14.31 -21.82 10.83
C ARG A 210 14.98 -23.18 10.66
N SER A 211 15.02 -23.99 11.71
CA SER A 211 15.61 -25.34 11.68
C SER A 211 14.86 -26.26 10.72
N ALA A 212 13.53 -26.17 10.70
CA ALA A 212 12.71 -26.91 9.74
C ALA A 212 12.94 -26.44 8.29
N ALA A 213 13.07 -25.13 8.07
CA ALA A 213 13.37 -24.58 6.75
C ALA A 213 14.76 -25.03 6.25
N ALA A 214 15.78 -24.98 7.11
CA ALA A 214 17.12 -25.47 6.79
C ALA A 214 17.12 -26.97 6.45
N SER A 215 16.38 -27.78 7.22
CA SER A 215 16.23 -29.23 6.97
C SER A 215 15.54 -29.54 5.63
N ALA A 216 14.75 -28.60 5.12
CA ALA A 216 14.09 -28.66 3.82
C ALA A 216 14.88 -27.99 2.68
N GLY A 217 16.14 -27.63 2.92
CA GLY A 217 17.05 -27.11 1.89
C GLY A 217 16.90 -25.62 1.60
N TYR A 218 16.18 -24.86 2.43
CA TYR A 218 16.12 -23.40 2.27
C TYR A 218 17.39 -22.73 2.83
N PRO A 219 18.03 -21.80 2.09
CA PRO A 219 19.16 -21.05 2.58
C PRO A 219 18.79 -20.19 3.81
N ALA A 220 19.64 -20.19 4.84
CA ALA A 220 19.35 -19.42 6.07
C ALA A 220 19.39 -17.90 5.86
N ASP A 221 20.14 -17.45 4.86
CA ASP A 221 20.39 -16.04 4.54
C ASP A 221 19.23 -15.35 3.80
N ILE A 222 18.19 -16.09 3.38
CA ILE A 222 16.95 -15.55 2.80
C ILE A 222 15.79 -15.48 3.80
N ILE A 223 16.02 -15.90 5.06
CA ILE A 223 14.98 -16.00 6.09
C ILE A 223 14.94 -14.73 6.95
N ASN A 224 13.79 -14.04 6.90
CA ASN A 224 13.47 -12.84 7.67
C ASN A 224 12.63 -13.20 8.90
N THR A 225 12.91 -12.55 10.02
CA THR A 225 12.00 -12.56 11.18
C THR A 225 11.30 -11.20 11.21
N TYR A 226 9.98 -11.21 11.12
CA TYR A 226 9.14 -10.03 11.36
C TYR A 226 8.53 -10.16 12.75
N VAL A 227 9.17 -9.52 13.72
CA VAL A 227 8.77 -9.65 15.13
C VAL A 227 7.36 -9.11 15.33
N VAL A 228 6.55 -9.80 16.13
CA VAL A 228 5.30 -9.26 16.69
C VAL A 228 5.57 -8.83 18.13
N PRO A 229 5.73 -7.53 18.42
CA PRO A 229 6.18 -7.09 19.72
C PRO A 229 5.05 -7.22 20.75
N SER A 230 5.19 -8.15 21.71
CA SER A 230 4.18 -8.41 22.76
C SER A 230 3.89 -7.20 23.65
N SER A 231 4.76 -6.18 23.68
CA SER A 231 4.50 -4.93 24.40
C SER A 231 3.50 -4.01 23.68
N MET A 232 3.31 -4.19 22.37
CA MET A 232 2.42 -3.36 21.55
C MET A 232 1.20 -4.16 21.06
N VAL A 233 1.34 -5.46 20.87
CA VAL A 233 0.29 -6.37 20.41
C VAL A 233 -0.10 -7.34 21.53
N LYS A 234 -1.35 -7.32 21.96
CA LYS A 234 -1.87 -8.24 22.96
C LYS A 234 -2.24 -9.58 22.31
N LEU A 235 -1.29 -10.50 22.30
CA LEU A 235 -1.39 -11.83 21.67
C LEU A 235 -2.18 -12.82 22.51
N GLY A 236 -2.93 -13.70 21.84
CA GLY A 236 -3.83 -14.69 22.41
C GLY A 236 -5.09 -14.88 21.57
N THR A 237 -6.00 -15.73 22.03
CA THR A 237 -7.26 -16.04 21.34
C THR A 237 -8.43 -15.72 22.25
N GLY A 238 -9.45 -15.03 21.73
CA GLY A 238 -10.58 -14.55 22.53
C GLY A 238 -10.83 -13.05 22.35
N PRO A 239 -11.98 -12.53 22.80
CA PRO A 239 -12.42 -11.15 22.56
C PRO A 239 -11.51 -10.07 23.16
N GLU A 240 -10.71 -10.42 24.18
CA GLU A 240 -9.82 -9.53 24.91
C GLU A 240 -8.42 -9.38 24.30
N PHE A 241 -8.14 -10.03 23.18
CA PHE A 241 -6.86 -9.98 22.51
C PHE A 241 -6.91 -9.16 21.22
N ASP A 242 -5.78 -8.67 20.75
CA ASP A 242 -5.68 -7.90 19.52
C ASP A 242 -5.93 -8.81 18.31
N THR A 243 -6.35 -8.21 17.20
CA THR A 243 -6.34 -8.87 15.90
C THR A 243 -5.33 -8.18 15.00
N ILE A 244 -4.69 -8.94 14.13
CA ILE A 244 -3.65 -8.46 13.23
C ILE A 244 -3.95 -8.82 11.78
N VAL A 245 -3.33 -8.09 10.87
CA VAL A 245 -3.24 -8.41 9.44
C VAL A 245 -1.80 -8.25 9.00
N PHE A 246 -1.39 -8.99 7.98
CA PHE A 246 -0.06 -8.85 7.37
C PHE A 246 -0.23 -8.60 5.89
N GLY A 247 0.18 -7.41 5.45
CA GLY A 247 -0.06 -6.92 4.10
C GLY A 247 1.23 -6.70 3.31
N GLN A 248 1.10 -6.64 2.00
CA GLN A 248 2.13 -6.21 1.06
C GLN A 248 1.62 -5.03 0.25
N ARG A 249 2.47 -4.03 0.10
CA ARG A 249 2.26 -2.87 -0.78
C ARG A 249 3.24 -2.95 -1.94
N MET A 250 2.81 -2.54 -3.13
CA MET A 250 3.65 -2.44 -4.31
C MET A 250 3.30 -1.16 -5.08
N ALA A 251 4.25 -0.61 -5.83
CA ALA A 251 3.98 0.55 -6.68
C ALA A 251 4.85 0.53 -7.95
N LEU A 252 4.22 0.86 -9.08
CA LEU A 252 4.85 1.15 -10.38
C LEU A 252 5.72 0.00 -10.87
N PHE A 253 5.09 -1.02 -11.46
CA PHE A 253 5.82 -2.14 -12.05
C PHE A 253 6.54 -1.72 -13.32
N ALA A 254 7.74 -2.25 -13.54
CA ALA A 254 8.44 -2.08 -14.82
C ALA A 254 7.70 -2.80 -15.96
N ASP A 255 7.12 -3.97 -15.67
CA ASP A 255 6.21 -4.71 -16.54
C ASP A 255 4.86 -4.87 -15.83
N GLU A 256 3.87 -4.08 -16.25
CA GLU A 256 2.52 -4.08 -15.67
C GLU A 256 1.82 -5.44 -15.82
N LYS A 257 2.08 -6.18 -16.90
CA LYS A 257 1.48 -7.50 -17.09
C LYS A 257 2.04 -8.51 -16.09
N ALA A 258 3.37 -8.55 -15.95
CA ALA A 258 4.02 -9.41 -14.95
C ALA A 258 3.62 -9.01 -13.52
N GLY A 259 3.47 -7.70 -13.26
CA GLY A 259 2.95 -7.17 -12.01
C GLY A 259 1.54 -7.68 -11.70
N GLN A 260 0.63 -7.59 -12.66
CA GLN A 260 -0.75 -8.07 -12.48
C GLN A 260 -0.82 -9.59 -12.28
N GLU A 261 -0.01 -10.36 -13.02
CA GLU A 261 0.14 -11.81 -12.81
C GLU A 261 0.61 -12.12 -11.38
N TYR A 262 1.60 -11.39 -10.86
CA TYR A 262 2.08 -11.53 -9.49
C TYR A 262 1.01 -11.16 -8.45
N VAL A 263 0.29 -10.06 -8.66
CA VAL A 263 -0.75 -9.59 -7.75
C VAL A 263 -1.86 -10.62 -7.59
N ASN A 264 -2.29 -11.21 -8.72
CA ASN A 264 -3.36 -12.20 -8.78
C ASN A 264 -2.93 -13.60 -8.30
N ALA A 265 -1.63 -13.84 -8.14
CA ALA A 265 -1.13 -15.14 -7.67
C ALA A 265 -1.46 -15.37 -6.19
N ILE A 266 -1.74 -16.63 -5.85
CA ILE A 266 -1.91 -17.08 -4.46
C ILE A 266 -0.55 -17.49 -3.91
N THR A 267 -0.13 -16.81 -2.85
CA THR A 267 1.08 -17.16 -2.12
C THR A 267 0.73 -18.04 -0.93
N LEU A 268 1.52 -19.11 -0.76
CA LEU A 268 1.41 -19.98 0.40
C LEU A 268 1.86 -19.23 1.66
N ALA A 269 0.99 -19.17 2.66
CA ALA A 269 1.40 -18.92 4.03
C ALA A 269 0.81 -19.98 4.98
N LEU A 270 1.55 -20.25 6.04
CA LEU A 270 1.27 -21.27 7.03
C LEU A 270 1.15 -20.62 8.39
N ARG A 271 0.00 -20.76 9.05
CA ARG A 271 -0.08 -20.62 10.51
C ARG A 271 0.51 -21.89 11.11
N VAL A 272 1.50 -21.70 11.97
CA VAL A 272 2.28 -22.73 12.64
C VAL A 272 1.98 -22.64 14.13
N THR A 273 1.44 -23.72 14.69
CA THR A 273 0.99 -23.77 16.09
C THR A 273 1.66 -24.93 16.82
N PRO A 274 2.37 -24.71 17.94
CA PRO A 274 2.95 -25.80 18.72
C PRO A 274 1.89 -26.83 19.17
N LYS A 275 2.20 -28.13 19.07
CA LYS A 275 1.35 -29.23 19.59
C LYS A 275 1.41 -29.32 21.12
N SER A 276 2.51 -28.86 21.71
CA SER A 276 2.74 -28.75 23.15
C SER A 276 3.02 -27.29 23.50
N GLN A 277 2.54 -26.87 24.67
CA GLN A 277 2.88 -25.56 25.20
C GLN A 277 4.36 -25.57 25.62
N GLU A 278 5.16 -24.74 24.96
CA GLU A 278 6.55 -24.53 25.30
C GLU A 278 6.70 -23.31 26.23
N LYS A 279 7.85 -23.20 26.90
CA LYS A 279 8.17 -21.99 27.66
C LYS A 279 8.39 -20.82 26.70
N LEU A 280 7.60 -19.77 26.85
CA LEU A 280 7.74 -18.54 26.06
C LEU A 280 9.11 -17.86 26.29
N ASP A 281 9.73 -17.43 25.20
CA ASP A 281 10.91 -16.55 25.11
C ASP A 281 10.63 -15.45 24.08
N PRO A 282 9.87 -14.41 24.45
CA PRO A 282 9.49 -13.37 23.51
C PRO A 282 10.69 -12.54 23.04
N PHE A 283 10.66 -12.10 21.79
CA PHE A 283 11.53 -11.04 21.30
C PHE A 283 11.25 -9.72 22.03
N PRO A 284 12.27 -8.90 22.30
CA PRO A 284 12.03 -7.51 22.64
C PRO A 284 11.42 -6.77 21.45
N SER A 285 10.82 -5.61 21.70
CA SER A 285 10.39 -4.72 20.62
C SER A 285 11.59 -4.33 19.75
N PRO A 286 11.49 -4.47 18.42
CA PRO A 286 12.57 -4.09 17.54
C PRO A 286 12.91 -2.60 17.63
N GLU A 287 14.19 -2.29 17.44
CA GLU A 287 14.62 -0.91 17.22
C GLU A 287 14.03 -0.41 15.90
N LEU A 288 13.42 0.78 15.95
CA LEU A 288 12.90 1.45 14.77
C LEU A 288 14.04 2.13 14.01
N ARG A 289 14.03 2.05 12.67
CA ARG A 289 14.91 2.86 11.82
C ARG A 289 14.61 4.33 12.08
N VAL A 290 15.68 5.11 12.18
CA VAL A 290 15.62 6.57 12.27
C VAL A 290 15.01 7.12 10.98
N ARG A 291 13.91 7.87 11.10
CA ARG A 291 13.35 8.62 9.98
C ARG A 291 14.12 9.93 9.81
N GLY A 292 14.37 10.30 8.56
CA GLY A 292 15.03 11.56 8.23
C GLY A 292 16.55 11.54 8.40
N THR A 293 17.19 12.54 7.82
CA THR A 293 18.66 12.67 7.75
C THR A 293 19.17 13.98 8.34
N GLY A 294 18.28 14.83 8.85
CA GLY A 294 18.52 16.22 9.21
C GLY A 294 18.59 17.16 8.00
N LYS A 295 18.54 16.64 6.76
CA LYS A 295 18.57 17.46 5.53
C LYS A 295 17.15 17.78 5.10
N THR A 296 16.81 19.06 5.03
CA THR A 296 15.44 19.52 4.75
C THR A 296 15.33 20.09 3.34
N GLU A 297 14.10 20.15 2.84
CA GLU A 297 13.77 20.82 1.57
C GLU A 297 13.49 22.32 1.73
N ILE A 298 13.69 22.89 2.93
CA ILE A 298 13.24 24.25 3.27
C ILE A 298 13.85 25.33 2.36
N ASP A 299 15.05 25.10 1.83
CA ASP A 299 15.73 26.02 0.93
C ASP A 299 15.04 26.13 -0.44
N LEU A 300 14.13 25.22 -0.78
CA LEU A 300 13.27 25.31 -1.98
C LEU A 300 12.05 26.21 -1.77
N GLN A 301 11.77 26.65 -0.53
CA GLN A 301 10.60 27.46 -0.21
C GLN A 301 10.49 28.74 -1.06
N PRO A 302 11.57 29.53 -1.30
CA PRO A 302 11.47 30.71 -2.17
C PRO A 302 11.02 30.38 -3.60
N ALA A 303 11.58 29.31 -4.20
CA ALA A 303 11.19 28.87 -5.54
C ALA A 303 9.74 28.33 -5.58
N LEU A 304 9.30 27.66 -4.51
CA LEU A 304 7.92 27.22 -4.37
C LEU A 304 6.94 28.41 -4.26
N GLU A 305 7.33 29.51 -3.59
CA GLU A 305 6.54 30.75 -3.56
C GLU A 305 6.51 31.47 -4.91
N GLU A 306 7.60 31.45 -5.67
CA GLU A 306 7.60 31.94 -7.06
C GLU A 306 6.64 31.12 -7.93
N LEU A 307 6.68 29.79 -7.80
CA LEU A 307 5.78 28.88 -8.52
C LEU A 307 4.31 29.19 -8.20
N ARG A 308 3.98 29.34 -6.91
CA ARG A 308 2.64 29.75 -6.46
C ARG A 308 2.17 31.03 -7.16
N LYS A 309 3.00 32.08 -7.15
CA LYS A 309 2.67 33.37 -7.78
C LYS A 309 2.44 33.19 -9.28
N ALA A 310 3.31 32.46 -9.97
CA ALA A 310 3.18 32.19 -11.40
C ALA A 310 1.89 31.43 -11.75
N ILE A 311 1.49 30.44 -10.94
CA ILE A 311 0.22 29.72 -11.11
C ILE A 311 -0.97 30.68 -10.99
N LEU A 312 -0.99 31.51 -9.94
CA LEU A 312 -2.07 32.48 -9.72
C LEU A 312 -2.14 33.53 -10.86
N THR A 313 -0.99 34.01 -11.34
CA THR A 313 -0.92 34.95 -12.48
C THR A 313 -1.43 34.30 -13.76
N LYS A 314 -1.04 33.05 -14.06
CA LYS A 314 -1.50 32.34 -15.26
C LYS A 314 -3.03 32.18 -15.31
N HIS A 315 -3.65 32.02 -14.15
CA HIS A 315 -5.10 31.83 -14.01
C HIS A 315 -5.80 33.05 -13.41
N SER A 316 -5.26 34.26 -13.64
CA SER A 316 -5.77 35.49 -13.02
C SER A 316 -7.19 35.86 -13.43
N SER A 317 -7.73 35.32 -14.52
CA SER A 317 -9.13 35.52 -14.94
C SER A 317 -10.14 34.75 -14.08
N LEU A 318 -9.68 33.80 -13.26
CA LEU A 318 -10.51 32.92 -12.43
C LEU A 318 -10.53 33.41 -10.97
N SER A 319 -11.40 32.79 -10.17
CA SER A 319 -11.36 32.87 -8.71
C SER A 319 -10.51 31.73 -8.18
N ALA A 320 -9.61 32.01 -7.24
CA ALA A 320 -8.68 31.04 -6.66
C ALA A 320 -8.93 30.89 -5.16
N LYS A 321 -9.08 29.64 -4.69
CA LYS A 321 -9.11 29.27 -3.28
C LYS A 321 -7.94 28.36 -2.98
N GLU A 322 -7.01 28.85 -2.18
CA GLU A 322 -5.91 28.05 -1.67
C GLU A 322 -6.36 27.21 -0.48
N LEU A 323 -5.98 25.95 -0.46
CA LEU A 323 -6.36 24.98 0.56
C LEU A 323 -5.14 24.65 1.41
N GLY A 324 -5.33 24.57 2.73
CA GLY A 324 -4.31 24.11 3.67
C GLY A 324 -3.93 22.67 3.38
N THR A 325 -2.67 22.31 3.68
CA THR A 325 -2.18 20.92 3.65
C THR A 325 -1.56 20.60 5.00
N TYR A 326 -1.90 19.44 5.55
CA TYR A 326 -1.52 19.03 6.90
C TYR A 326 -1.32 17.51 6.98
N VAL A 327 -0.70 17.04 8.07
CA VAL A 327 -0.50 15.61 8.34
C VAL A 327 -1.86 14.93 8.45
N TRP A 328 -2.11 13.94 7.61
CA TRP A 328 -3.38 13.21 7.58
C TRP A 328 -3.40 12.11 8.63
N LEU A 329 -2.37 11.25 8.64
CA LEU A 329 -2.31 10.07 9.50
C LEU A 329 -1.14 10.23 10.47
N SER A 330 -1.40 10.08 11.77
CA SER A 330 -0.34 10.06 12.77
C SER A 330 0.50 8.78 12.66
N GLU A 331 1.74 8.82 13.15
CA GLU A 331 2.60 7.64 13.13
C GLU A 331 2.04 6.52 14.01
N SER A 332 2.27 5.29 13.58
CA SER A 332 1.63 4.11 14.15
C SER A 332 1.75 3.95 15.68
N TYR A 333 2.90 4.31 16.27
CA TYR A 333 3.11 4.22 17.71
C TYR A 333 2.33 5.28 18.49
N ASP A 334 2.17 6.48 17.92
CA ASP A 334 1.29 7.51 18.47
C ASP A 334 -0.17 7.06 18.36
N ALA A 335 -0.58 6.56 17.20
CA ALA A 335 -1.94 6.09 16.94
C ALA A 335 -2.41 5.00 17.94
N VAL A 336 -1.52 4.07 18.31
CA VAL A 336 -1.83 3.05 19.34
C VAL A 336 -2.11 3.69 20.70
N GLN A 337 -1.33 4.69 21.10
CA GLN A 337 -1.42 5.34 22.40
C GLN A 337 -2.60 6.32 22.48
N THR A 338 -2.93 6.97 21.37
CA THR A 338 -4.06 7.89 21.26
C THR A 338 -5.36 7.22 20.83
N GLU A 339 -5.31 5.90 20.58
CA GLU A 339 -6.44 5.08 20.15
C GLU A 339 -7.07 5.53 18.82
N THR A 340 -6.22 6.06 17.94
CA THR A 340 -6.59 6.73 16.69
C THR A 340 -6.56 5.76 15.52
N TYR A 341 -7.65 5.73 14.74
CA TYR A 341 -7.67 5.03 13.45
C TYR A 341 -6.73 5.72 12.44
N VAL A 342 -5.77 4.99 11.88
CA VAL A 342 -4.79 5.51 10.91
C VAL A 342 -4.71 4.71 9.61
N ALA A 343 -5.78 4.04 9.21
CA ALA A 343 -5.97 3.49 7.85
C ALA A 343 -4.77 2.64 7.32
N GLY A 344 -4.14 1.86 8.18
CA GLY A 344 -3.00 1.04 7.83
C GLY A 344 -1.72 1.85 7.56
N GLU A 345 -1.52 2.97 8.25
CA GLU A 345 -0.26 3.73 8.24
C GLU A 345 0.94 2.78 8.39
N SER A 346 1.96 3.00 7.55
CA SER A 346 3.20 2.23 7.57
C SER A 346 4.39 3.18 7.62
N ARG A 347 5.40 2.83 8.42
CA ARG A 347 6.56 3.69 8.64
C ARG A 347 7.40 4.03 7.39
N ASP A 348 7.15 3.37 6.26
CA ASP A 348 7.80 3.69 4.98
C ASP A 348 7.25 4.95 4.30
N THR A 349 6.30 5.68 4.89
CA THR A 349 5.57 6.74 4.19
C THR A 349 5.27 7.94 5.08
N VAL A 350 5.17 9.12 4.49
CA VAL A 350 4.49 10.30 5.07
C VAL A 350 3.13 10.46 4.40
N TYR A 351 2.08 10.75 5.17
CA TYR A 351 0.72 10.95 4.69
C TYR A 351 0.25 12.37 4.97
N LEU A 352 0.04 13.16 3.93
CA LEU A 352 -0.56 14.50 4.04
C LEU A 352 -1.91 14.53 3.33
N ARG A 353 -2.74 15.51 3.68
CA ARG A 353 -3.98 15.81 2.96
C ARG A 353 -4.23 17.30 2.87
N SER A 354 -4.97 17.70 1.85
CA SER A 354 -5.53 19.04 1.75
C SER A 354 -6.78 19.20 2.61
N ASP A 355 -7.22 20.45 2.77
CA ASP A 355 -8.61 20.76 3.12
C ASP A 355 -9.57 20.11 2.12
N THR A 356 -10.82 19.90 2.57
CA THR A 356 -11.89 19.37 1.73
C THR A 356 -12.29 20.37 0.64
N LEU A 357 -12.59 19.83 -0.54
CA LEU A 357 -13.02 20.52 -1.75
C LEU A 357 -14.16 19.76 -2.43
N THR A 358 -14.72 20.36 -3.48
CA THR A 358 -15.56 19.68 -4.48
C THR A 358 -14.96 19.96 -5.86
N LEU A 359 -15.31 19.16 -6.86
CA LEU A 359 -14.88 19.35 -8.24
C LEU A 359 -16.06 19.15 -9.20
N GLY A 360 -16.66 20.25 -9.63
CA GLY A 360 -17.67 20.27 -10.69
C GLY A 360 -17.12 19.95 -12.07
N ASP A 361 -17.97 20.04 -13.08
CA ASP A 361 -17.67 19.74 -14.50
C ASP A 361 -17.54 20.99 -15.37
N ASN A 362 -17.63 22.19 -14.78
CA ASN A 362 -17.34 23.43 -15.48
C ASN A 362 -15.87 23.43 -15.97
N PRO A 363 -15.59 23.75 -17.24
CA PRO A 363 -14.21 23.84 -17.75
C PRO A 363 -13.30 24.82 -16.99
N ASP A 364 -13.88 25.85 -16.36
CA ASP A 364 -13.18 26.83 -15.52
C ASP A 364 -13.03 26.39 -14.05
N GLU A 365 -13.49 25.17 -13.72
CA GLU A 365 -13.33 24.54 -12.41
C GLU A 365 -12.31 23.40 -12.47
N PHE A 366 -11.20 23.59 -11.76
CA PHE A 366 -10.13 22.60 -11.67
C PHE A 366 -9.30 22.82 -10.41
N VAL A 367 -8.50 21.83 -10.05
CA VAL A 367 -7.59 21.89 -8.91
C VAL A 367 -6.16 21.81 -9.42
N ILE A 368 -5.35 22.80 -9.09
CA ILE A 368 -3.90 22.75 -9.29
C ILE A 368 -3.25 22.27 -8.01
N VAL A 369 -2.39 21.28 -8.14
CA VAL A 369 -1.56 20.73 -7.08
C VAL A 369 -0.11 20.98 -7.45
N TYR A 370 0.69 21.47 -6.51
CA TYR A 370 2.09 21.82 -6.76
C TYR A 370 2.90 21.68 -5.48
N GLY A 371 4.19 21.41 -5.62
CA GLY A 371 5.05 21.10 -4.48
C GLY A 371 6.46 20.77 -4.90
N VAL A 372 7.22 20.20 -3.96
CA VAL A 372 8.54 19.65 -4.23
C VAL A 372 8.39 18.22 -4.74
N ASN A 373 9.09 17.88 -5.81
CA ASN A 373 9.26 16.49 -6.21
C ASN A 373 10.23 15.82 -5.23
N HIS A 374 9.70 15.26 -4.14
CA HIS A 374 10.48 14.60 -3.09
C HIS A 374 11.39 13.46 -3.59
N ALA A 375 11.08 12.88 -4.76
CA ALA A 375 11.97 11.91 -5.40
C ALA A 375 13.19 12.59 -6.04
N ALA A 376 13.00 13.73 -6.69
CA ALA A 376 14.08 14.50 -7.30
C ALA A 376 15.05 15.10 -6.28
N THR A 377 14.60 15.38 -5.05
CA THR A 377 15.44 15.82 -3.93
C THR A 377 16.12 14.66 -3.19
N GLY A 378 15.72 13.42 -3.48
CA GLY A 378 16.22 12.22 -2.81
C GLY A 378 15.63 11.97 -1.42
N LYS A 379 14.58 12.71 -1.03
CA LYS A 379 13.85 12.50 0.23
C LYS A 379 12.91 11.30 0.18
N ALA A 380 12.52 10.87 -1.02
CA ALA A 380 11.69 9.69 -1.25
C ALA A 380 12.19 8.91 -2.46
N THR A 381 11.88 7.62 -2.51
CA THR A 381 12.09 6.78 -3.70
C THR A 381 11.04 7.14 -4.76
N TYR A 382 9.81 7.39 -4.31
CA TYR A 382 8.76 8.01 -5.13
C TYR A 382 7.79 8.77 -4.24
N ALA A 383 7.05 9.68 -4.85
CA ALA A 383 5.93 10.37 -4.23
C ALA A 383 4.72 10.36 -5.17
N ASN A 384 3.54 10.64 -4.64
CA ASN A 384 2.34 10.84 -5.45
C ASN A 384 1.32 11.73 -4.76
N CYS A 385 0.39 12.25 -5.55
CA CYS A 385 -0.83 12.87 -5.06
C CYS A 385 -2.05 12.20 -5.70
N ASN A 386 -3.06 11.87 -4.89
CA ASN A 386 -4.29 11.25 -5.36
C ASN A 386 -5.51 12.08 -4.98
N PHE A 387 -6.56 11.98 -5.79
CA PHE A 387 -7.88 12.52 -5.52
C PHE A 387 -8.69 11.49 -4.72
N TYR A 388 -9.20 11.89 -3.56
CA TYR A 388 -9.96 11.04 -2.65
C TYR A 388 -11.40 11.52 -2.50
N GLY A 389 -12.36 10.59 -2.46
CA GLY A 389 -13.67 10.86 -1.89
C GLY A 389 -13.59 10.98 -0.37
N GLU A 390 -14.20 12.01 0.22
CA GLU A 390 -14.12 12.28 1.66
C GLU A 390 -14.84 11.22 2.49
N THR A 391 -16.01 10.75 2.04
CA THR A 391 -16.80 9.77 2.80
C THR A 391 -16.15 8.40 2.81
N GLY A 392 -15.67 7.94 1.64
CA GLY A 392 -15.11 6.60 1.49
C GLY A 392 -13.61 6.51 1.77
N TRP A 393 -12.88 7.62 1.89
CA TRP A 393 -11.41 7.64 1.82
C TRP A 393 -10.88 6.82 0.63
N ASN A 394 -11.63 6.83 -0.48
CA ASN A 394 -11.35 6.07 -1.68
C ASN A 394 -10.50 6.92 -2.62
N GLY A 395 -9.24 6.53 -2.78
CA GLY A 395 -8.34 7.13 -3.77
C GLY A 395 -8.72 6.62 -5.15
N VAL A 396 -9.31 7.48 -5.98
CA VAL A 396 -9.92 7.08 -7.26
C VAL A 396 -8.99 7.27 -8.45
N VAL A 397 -8.09 8.25 -8.36
CA VAL A 397 -7.09 8.55 -9.38
C VAL A 397 -5.95 9.34 -8.76
N GLY A 398 -4.77 9.29 -9.36
CA GLY A 398 -3.62 10.09 -8.94
C GLY A 398 -2.56 10.17 -10.02
N ILE A 399 -1.47 10.83 -9.68
CA ILE A 399 -0.28 10.99 -10.53
C ILE A 399 0.97 10.78 -9.68
N TYR A 400 1.97 10.12 -10.26
CA TYR A 400 3.19 9.73 -9.56
C TYR A 400 4.38 10.62 -9.90
N SER A 401 5.38 10.67 -9.01
CA SER A 401 6.57 11.52 -9.16
C SER A 401 7.42 11.21 -10.39
N THR A 402 7.25 10.01 -10.98
CA THR A 402 7.82 9.61 -12.27
C THR A 402 7.30 10.47 -13.44
N GLU A 403 6.15 11.11 -13.28
CA GLU A 403 5.48 11.92 -14.29
C GLU A 403 5.65 13.44 -14.06
N TYR A 404 6.24 13.84 -12.93
CA TYR A 404 6.35 15.25 -12.52
C TYR A 404 7.38 16.04 -13.32
N ALA A 405 8.36 15.37 -13.92
CA ALA A 405 9.51 16.01 -14.54
C ALA A 405 9.11 17.04 -15.62
N GLY A 406 9.62 18.26 -15.47
CA GLY A 406 9.39 19.39 -16.37
C GLY A 406 8.03 20.09 -16.20
N SER A 407 7.17 19.64 -15.29
CA SER A 407 5.82 20.22 -15.12
C SER A 407 5.80 21.64 -14.55
N ALA A 408 6.81 22.03 -13.77
CA ALA A 408 6.94 23.38 -13.23
C ALA A 408 7.65 24.36 -14.19
N GLU A 409 8.38 23.88 -15.19
CA GLU A 409 9.16 24.72 -16.12
C GLU A 409 8.32 25.77 -16.88
N PRO A 410 7.09 25.48 -17.36
CA PRO A 410 6.25 26.48 -18.02
C PRO A 410 5.85 27.65 -17.12
N TYR A 411 5.93 27.48 -15.79
CA TYR A 411 5.62 28.52 -14.81
C TYR A 411 6.87 29.27 -14.35
N LEU A 412 8.04 28.63 -14.41
CA LEU A 412 9.32 29.17 -13.96
C LEU A 412 10.41 29.03 -15.05
N PRO A 413 10.25 29.67 -16.22
CA PRO A 413 11.18 29.51 -17.33
C PRO A 413 12.59 29.96 -16.94
N GLY A 414 13.58 29.08 -17.13
CA GLY A 414 14.98 29.36 -16.83
C GLY A 414 15.36 29.28 -15.35
N ASN A 415 14.42 29.03 -14.43
CA ASN A 415 14.75 28.84 -13.02
C ASN A 415 15.40 27.46 -12.81
N PRO A 416 16.66 27.37 -12.33
CA PRO A 416 17.37 26.10 -12.20
C PRO A 416 16.77 25.16 -11.13
N LEU A 417 15.91 25.68 -10.24
CA LEU A 417 15.22 24.92 -9.20
C LEU A 417 13.89 24.33 -9.68
N ALA A 418 13.37 24.73 -10.86
CA ALA A 418 12.11 24.21 -11.39
C ALA A 418 12.11 22.67 -11.55
N LYS A 419 13.27 22.07 -11.79
CA LYS A 419 13.46 20.61 -11.89
C LYS A 419 13.14 19.85 -10.58
N TYR A 420 13.17 20.54 -9.43
CA TYR A 420 12.81 19.97 -8.12
C TYR A 420 11.36 20.25 -7.75
N LEU A 421 10.62 21.01 -8.56
CA LEU A 421 9.24 21.36 -8.30
C LEU A 421 8.33 20.65 -9.31
N TYR A 422 7.05 20.56 -8.98
CA TYR A 422 6.06 20.01 -9.89
C TYR A 422 4.76 20.80 -9.85
N VAL A 423 3.99 20.67 -10.94
CA VAL A 423 2.60 21.14 -11.05
C VAL A 423 1.79 20.04 -11.71
N CYS A 424 0.63 19.70 -11.17
CA CYS A 424 -0.34 18.85 -11.85
C CYS A 424 -1.75 19.42 -11.69
N LYS A 425 -2.65 19.03 -12.59
CA LYS A 425 -4.01 19.55 -12.66
C LYS A 425 -5.03 18.43 -12.58
N PHE A 426 -5.90 18.48 -11.59
CA PHE A 426 -7.06 17.60 -11.47
C PHE A 426 -8.30 18.30 -12.04
N VAL A 427 -8.97 17.64 -12.97
CA VAL A 427 -10.15 18.18 -13.69
C VAL A 427 -11.02 17.01 -14.18
N ARG A 428 -12.23 17.26 -14.66
CA ARG A 428 -13.11 16.21 -15.19
C ARG A 428 -12.73 15.71 -16.59
N SER A 429 -11.98 16.50 -17.36
CA SER A 429 -11.48 16.11 -18.68
C SER A 429 -10.16 16.81 -19.01
N CYS A 430 -9.15 16.03 -19.43
CA CYS A 430 -7.77 16.51 -19.54
C CYS A 430 -7.35 17.05 -20.89
N GLY A 431 -8.16 16.89 -21.94
CA GLY A 431 -7.73 17.21 -23.30
C GLY A 431 -6.37 16.59 -23.62
N SER A 432 -5.41 17.41 -24.07
CA SER A 432 -4.01 17.02 -24.35
C SER A 432 -3.00 17.55 -23.32
N GLU A 433 -3.47 18.07 -22.18
CA GLU A 433 -2.60 18.69 -21.18
C GLU A 433 -1.72 17.64 -20.48
N LYS A 434 -0.40 17.83 -20.55
CA LYS A 434 0.57 16.99 -19.83
C LYS A 434 0.40 17.21 -18.32
N THR A 435 0.58 16.17 -17.50
CA THR A 435 0.36 16.21 -16.03
C THR A 435 -1.04 16.61 -15.60
N CYS A 436 -2.02 16.41 -16.49
CA CYS A 436 -3.42 16.50 -16.15
C CYS A 436 -3.95 15.12 -15.71
N VAL A 437 -4.78 15.11 -14.66
CA VAL A 437 -5.41 13.93 -14.08
C VAL A 437 -6.93 14.08 -14.19
N ALA A 438 -7.55 13.19 -14.98
CA ALA A 438 -9.00 13.18 -15.14
C ALA A 438 -9.66 12.48 -13.95
N VAL A 439 -10.48 13.20 -13.18
CA VAL A 439 -11.16 12.68 -11.99
C VAL A 439 -12.47 11.99 -12.38
N PRO A 440 -12.57 10.67 -12.23
CA PRO A 440 -13.79 9.94 -12.59
C PRO A 440 -14.94 10.29 -11.63
N THR A 441 -16.16 10.39 -12.15
CA THR A 441 -17.37 10.35 -11.31
C THR A 441 -17.68 8.91 -10.91
N GLY A 442 -17.51 7.96 -11.84
CA GLY A 442 -17.52 6.50 -11.60
C GLY A 442 -18.82 5.96 -10.97
N PRO A 443 -19.08 4.64 -11.04
CA PRO A 443 -20.06 4.03 -10.16
C PRO A 443 -19.49 3.91 -8.75
N LYS A 444 -20.34 4.16 -7.74
CA LYS A 444 -20.04 3.92 -6.31
C LYS A 444 -18.69 4.54 -5.88
N ALA A 445 -17.78 3.75 -5.30
CA ALA A 445 -16.51 4.23 -4.74
C ALA A 445 -15.35 4.23 -5.74
N HIS A 446 -15.62 3.96 -7.02
CA HIS A 446 -14.64 4.05 -8.12
C HIS A 446 -14.55 5.45 -8.75
N GLY A 447 -15.26 6.43 -8.20
CA GLY A 447 -15.13 7.84 -8.57
C GLY A 447 -15.67 8.74 -7.47
N VAL A 448 -15.74 10.04 -7.75
CA VAL A 448 -16.25 11.06 -6.84
C VAL A 448 -17.21 11.97 -7.60
N GLN A 449 -18.46 12.09 -7.12
CA GLN A 449 -19.49 12.87 -7.81
C GLN A 449 -19.20 14.38 -7.78
N LEU A 450 -19.87 15.16 -8.63
CA LEU A 450 -19.55 16.58 -8.85
C LEU A 450 -19.67 17.45 -7.58
N ASN A 451 -20.67 17.16 -6.76
CA ASN A 451 -20.97 17.86 -5.50
C ASN A 451 -20.50 17.08 -4.26
N GLU A 452 -19.83 15.95 -4.45
CA GLU A 452 -19.34 15.13 -3.35
C GLU A 452 -18.08 15.76 -2.74
N PRO A 453 -17.99 15.86 -1.41
CA PRO A 453 -16.78 16.31 -0.74
C PRO A 453 -15.60 15.38 -1.05
N ALA A 454 -14.45 15.99 -1.28
CA ALA A 454 -13.23 15.33 -1.72
C ALA A 454 -12.01 16.00 -1.10
N PHE A 455 -10.84 15.39 -1.21
CA PHE A 455 -9.57 16.01 -0.86
C PHE A 455 -8.43 15.46 -1.71
N ILE A 456 -7.29 16.16 -1.72
CA ILE A 456 -6.05 15.65 -2.29
C ILE A 456 -5.23 15.03 -1.17
N GLY A 457 -4.83 13.78 -1.32
CA GLY A 457 -3.92 13.09 -0.41
C GLY A 457 -2.54 12.94 -1.03
N PHE A 458 -1.50 13.12 -0.22
CA PHE A 458 -0.10 13.10 -0.66
C PHE A 458 0.66 12.00 0.06
N ARG A 459 1.58 11.36 -0.65
CA ARG A 459 2.46 10.34 -0.08
C ARG A 459 3.88 10.50 -0.58
N ALA A 460 4.83 10.40 0.34
CA ALA A 460 6.26 10.31 0.04
C ALA A 460 6.78 9.00 0.64
N TYR A 461 7.20 8.06 -0.22
CA TYR A 461 7.60 6.72 0.17
C TYR A 461 9.11 6.54 0.17
N LEU A 462 9.59 5.94 1.26
CA LEU A 462 10.91 5.32 1.39
C LEU A 462 12.07 6.26 1.04
N GLU A 463 12.62 6.95 2.03
CA GLU A 463 13.85 7.71 1.90
C GLU A 463 15.04 6.73 1.72
N PRO A 464 15.76 6.77 0.57
CA PRO A 464 16.81 5.79 0.29
C PRO A 464 17.94 5.76 1.34
N ALA A 465 18.24 6.91 1.95
CA ALA A 465 19.32 7.06 2.92
C ALA A 465 19.06 6.34 4.24
N THR A 466 17.80 6.35 4.69
CA THR A 466 17.38 5.78 5.98
C THR A 466 16.64 4.45 5.82
N ARG A 467 16.24 4.11 4.59
CA ARG A 467 15.48 2.91 4.22
C ARG A 467 14.14 2.79 4.95
N VAL A 468 13.59 3.92 5.39
CA VAL A 468 12.27 4.10 6.00
C VAL A 468 11.66 5.38 5.43
N GLY A 469 10.42 5.73 5.75
CA GLY A 469 9.80 6.94 5.23
C GLY A 469 10.56 8.21 5.65
N PRO A 470 10.51 9.29 4.86
CA PRO A 470 11.10 10.56 5.27
C PRO A 470 10.45 11.08 6.57
N ALA A 471 11.13 12.01 7.25
CA ALA A 471 10.53 12.76 8.34
C ALA A 471 9.67 13.91 7.80
N TYR A 472 8.47 14.09 8.34
CA TYR A 472 7.56 15.17 7.93
C TYR A 472 8.17 16.56 8.13
N THR A 473 9.00 16.74 9.15
CA THR A 473 9.74 17.98 9.44
C THR A 473 10.82 18.33 8.40
N GLU A 474 11.19 17.39 7.54
CA GLU A 474 12.23 17.59 6.52
C GLU A 474 11.65 17.83 5.12
N LEU A 475 10.33 17.68 4.95
CA LEU A 475 9.63 17.90 3.68
C LEU A 475 8.99 19.28 3.64
N LEU A 476 8.99 19.89 2.45
CA LEU A 476 8.05 20.98 2.16
C LEU A 476 6.71 20.38 1.75
N TYR A 477 5.65 20.69 2.48
CA TYR A 477 4.34 20.15 2.16
C TYR A 477 3.84 20.65 0.81
N ASP A 478 3.22 19.73 0.07
CA ASP A 478 2.49 20.02 -1.16
C ASP A 478 1.37 21.02 -0.91
N ARG A 479 0.95 21.70 -1.99
CA ARG A 479 -0.01 22.79 -1.93
C ARG A 479 -1.08 22.63 -2.99
N VAL A 480 -2.27 23.13 -2.68
CA VAL A 480 -3.46 22.96 -3.50
C VAL A 480 -4.18 24.29 -3.70
N ILE A 481 -4.55 24.58 -4.94
CA ILE A 481 -5.37 25.73 -5.33
C ILE A 481 -6.56 25.22 -6.13
N LYS A 482 -7.77 25.47 -5.64
CA LYS A 482 -9.00 25.28 -6.42
C LYS A 482 -9.31 26.55 -7.21
N PHE A 483 -9.46 26.42 -8.51
CA PHE A 483 -9.94 27.48 -9.40
C PHE A 483 -11.42 27.28 -9.73
N ASN A 484 -12.14 28.38 -9.89
CA ASN A 484 -13.52 28.42 -10.37
C ASN A 484 -13.73 29.65 -11.26
N ALA A 485 -14.78 29.65 -12.07
CA ALA A 485 -15.25 30.87 -12.75
C ALA A 485 -15.45 32.01 -11.74
N ARG A 486 -15.12 33.25 -12.12
CA ARG A 486 -15.47 34.43 -11.33
C ARG A 486 -16.99 34.62 -11.37
N GLN A 487 -17.57 34.88 -10.19
CA GLN A 487 -18.97 35.28 -10.08
C GLN A 487 -19.18 36.70 -10.60
#